data_AF-A0A3A4JNE9-F1
#
_entry.id   AF-A0A3A4JNE9-F1
#
_cell.length_a   1.000
_cell.length_b   1.000
_cell.length_c   1.000
_cell.angle_alpha   90.00
_cell.angle_beta   90.00
_cell.angle_gamma   90.00
#
_symmetry.space_group_name_H-M   'P 1'
#
loop_
_entity.id
_entity.type
_entity.pdbx_description
1 polymer ?
#
loop_
_entity_poly.entity_id
_entity_poly.type
_entity_poly.pdbx_seq_one_letter_code
_entity_poly.pdbx_strand_id
1 'polypeptide(L)'
;MSLKKYLIIFTSATLISWGAWAIVFTQLNPETNRLVSVTAFAVSLGFAVAGTLSLLGFAVRAWFGRDPVLFRVLRVATRQGVIVAVFMEALLALQAMRWLAWWNVVPLGLFFTLLEGFFLAQDNVLERQTR
;
A
#
# COMPACT_ATOMS: atom_id res chain seq x y z
N MET A 1 -3.60 3.17 -22.22
CA MET A 1 -3.51 4.54 -21.64
C MET A 1 -2.04 4.98 -21.62
N SER A 2 -1.73 6.27 -21.80
CA SER A 2 -0.36 6.74 -21.59
C SER A 2 -0.02 6.75 -20.09
N LEU A 3 1.24 6.49 -19.74
CA LEU A 3 1.72 6.48 -18.34
C LEU A 3 1.34 7.77 -17.59
N LYS A 4 1.44 8.92 -18.27
CA LYS A 4 1.06 10.22 -17.71
C LYS A 4 -0.40 10.27 -17.27
N LYS A 5 -1.33 9.78 -18.10
CA LYS A 5 -2.77 9.75 -17.75
C LYS A 5 -3.02 8.82 -16.57
N TYR A 6 -2.37 7.66 -16.53
CA TYR A 6 -2.49 6.74 -15.41
C TYR A 6 -2.01 7.37 -14.10
N LEU A 7 -0.83 8.01 -14.10
CA LEU A 7 -0.28 8.68 -12.92
C LEU A 7 -1.17 9.82 -12.44
N ILE A 8 -1.76 10.61 -13.34
CA ILE A 8 -2.70 11.66 -12.95
C ILE A 8 -3.92 11.06 -12.24
N ILE A 9 -4.54 10.04 -12.83
CA ILE A 9 -5.71 9.37 -12.22
C ILE A 9 -5.33 8.77 -10.86
N PHE A 10 -4.18 8.11 -10.77
CA PHE A 10 -3.74 7.44 -9.56
C PHE A 10 -3.39 8.42 -8.42
N THR A 11 -2.72 9.54 -8.74
CA THR A 11 -2.47 10.63 -7.79
C THR A 11 -3.77 11.27 -7.34
N SER A 12 -4.70 11.56 -8.26
CA SER A 12 -6.01 12.12 -7.91
C SER A 12 -6.80 11.18 -6.99
N ALA A 13 -6.81 9.88 -7.28
CA ALA A 13 -7.45 8.88 -6.42
C ALA A 13 -6.81 8.86 -5.02
N THR A 14 -5.48 8.92 -4.94
CA THR A 14 -4.76 8.98 -3.65
C THR A 14 -5.12 10.23 -2.84
N LEU A 15 -5.21 11.39 -3.48
CA LEU A 15 -5.62 12.64 -2.83
C LEU A 15 -7.07 12.57 -2.33
N ILE A 16 -7.97 11.97 -3.11
CA ILE A 16 -9.36 11.73 -2.69
C ILE A 16 -9.40 10.80 -1.47
N SER A 17 -8.59 9.75 -1.43
CA SER A 17 -8.50 8.84 -0.28
C SER A 17 -8.01 9.56 0.99
N TRP A 18 -7.03 10.46 0.88
CA TRP A 18 -6.61 11.31 2.00
C TRP A 18 -7.74 12.24 2.48
N GLY A 19 -8.50 12.83 1.56
CA GLY A 19 -9.67 13.64 1.90
C GLY A 19 -10.77 12.84 2.61
N ALA A 20 -11.07 11.64 2.11
CA ALA A 20 -12.02 10.72 2.74
C ALA A 20 -11.57 10.31 4.14
N TRP A 21 -10.29 9.95 4.31
CA TRP A 21 -9.73 9.64 5.62
C TRP A 21 -9.81 10.82 6.58
N ALA A 22 -9.49 12.04 6.13
CA ALA A 22 -9.55 13.23 6.97
C ALA A 22 -10.97 13.51 7.48
N ILE A 23 -11.97 13.37 6.60
CA ILE A 23 -13.40 13.45 6.99
C ILE A 23 -13.72 12.36 8.01
N VAL A 24 -13.25 11.13 7.77
CA VAL A 24 -13.55 10.02 8.66
C VAL A 24 -12.96 10.25 10.05
N PHE A 25 -11.72 10.71 10.11
CA PHE A 25 -10.99 10.99 11.34
C PHE A 25 -11.62 12.11 12.18
N THR A 26 -12.19 13.14 11.55
CA THR A 26 -12.77 14.28 12.27
C THR A 26 -14.25 14.13 12.59
N GLN A 27 -15.02 13.42 11.74
CA GLN A 27 -16.48 13.41 11.82
C GLN A 27 -17.06 12.14 12.45
N LEU A 28 -16.38 10.99 12.36
CA LEU A 28 -16.92 9.74 12.93
C LEU A 28 -16.51 9.59 14.40
N ASN A 29 -17.51 9.45 15.25
CA ASN A 29 -17.31 9.13 16.66
C ASN A 29 -17.36 7.60 16.85
N PRO A 30 -16.25 6.96 17.27
CA PRO A 30 -16.20 5.52 17.50
C PRO A 30 -17.09 5.05 18.67
N GLU A 31 -17.48 5.94 19.58
CA GLU A 31 -18.35 5.61 20.73
C GLU A 31 -19.79 5.30 20.31
N THR A 32 -20.27 5.93 19.24
CA THR A 32 -21.66 5.76 18.77
C THR A 32 -21.81 4.52 17.89
N ASN A 33 -20.89 4.31 16.96
CA ASN A 33 -20.91 3.17 16.06
C ASN A 33 -19.49 2.69 15.76
N ARG A 34 -18.96 1.88 16.68
CA ARG A 34 -17.58 1.40 16.62
C ARG A 34 -17.26 0.65 15.34
N LEU A 35 -18.13 -0.25 14.89
CA LEU A 35 -17.84 -1.10 13.73
C LEU A 35 -17.75 -0.27 12.44
N VAL A 36 -18.71 0.63 12.21
CA VAL A 36 -18.70 1.48 11.01
C VAL A 36 -17.52 2.45 11.05
N SER A 37 -17.29 3.09 12.19
CA SER A 37 -16.22 4.10 12.33
C SER A 37 -14.84 3.48 12.14
N VAL A 38 -14.57 2.33 12.77
CA VAL A 38 -13.29 1.63 12.66
C VAL A 38 -13.08 1.09 11.24
N THR A 39 -14.10 0.51 10.62
CA THR A 39 -13.97 -0.03 9.25
C THR A 39 -13.76 1.09 8.23
N ALA A 40 -14.52 2.18 8.33
CA ALA A 40 -14.35 3.35 7.46
C ALA A 40 -12.96 3.97 7.63
N PHE A 41 -12.46 4.05 8.86
CA PHE A 41 -11.11 4.55 9.16
C PHE A 41 -10.03 3.66 8.54
N ALA A 42 -10.10 2.34 8.76
CA ALA A 42 -9.13 1.39 8.24
C ALA A 42 -9.08 1.42 6.70
N VAL A 43 -10.23 1.31 6.03
CA VAL A 43 -10.31 1.29 4.57
C VAL A 43 -9.82 2.61 3.95
N SER A 44 -10.25 3.75 4.50
CA SER A 44 -9.83 5.06 3.96
C SER A 44 -8.33 5.31 4.17
N LEU A 45 -7.80 5.00 5.35
CA LEU A 45 -6.37 5.11 5.65
C LEU A 45 -5.56 4.15 4.76
N GLY A 46 -6.05 2.93 4.58
CA GLY A 46 -5.43 1.91 3.75
C GLY A 46 -5.20 2.34 2.32
N PHE A 47 -6.25 2.85 1.67
CA PHE A 47 -6.13 3.39 0.32
C PHE A 47 -5.20 4.61 0.25
N ALA A 48 -5.28 5.51 1.23
CA ALA A 48 -4.44 6.70 1.28
C ALA A 48 -2.94 6.33 1.39
N VAL A 49 -2.59 5.44 2.33
CA VAL A 49 -1.22 4.97 2.55
C VAL A 49 -0.74 4.12 1.37
N ALA A 50 -1.55 3.18 0.87
CA ALA A 50 -1.20 2.36 -0.28
C ALA A 50 -0.89 3.23 -1.51
N GLY A 51 -1.73 4.21 -1.82
CA GLY A 51 -1.52 5.15 -2.92
C GLY A 51 -0.24 5.97 -2.73
N THR A 52 -0.03 6.53 -1.54
CA THR A 52 1.18 7.30 -1.23
C THR A 52 2.45 6.47 -1.35
N LEU A 53 2.49 5.28 -0.74
CA LEU A 53 3.66 4.39 -0.81
C LEU A 53 3.93 3.91 -2.24
N SER A 54 2.87 3.64 -3.02
CA SER A 54 2.99 3.28 -4.43
C SER A 54 3.61 4.40 -5.26
N LEU A 55 3.12 5.64 -5.10
CA LEU A 55 3.63 6.81 -5.81
C LEU A 55 5.06 7.15 -5.39
N LEU A 56 5.37 7.11 -4.09
CA LEU A 56 6.72 7.32 -3.57
C LEU A 56 7.69 6.25 -4.09
N GLY A 57 7.29 4.97 -3.99
CA GLY A 57 8.10 3.86 -4.49
C GLY A 57 8.32 3.90 -6.00
N PHE A 58 7.35 4.42 -6.76
CA PHE A 58 7.49 4.69 -8.18
C PHE A 58 8.45 5.85 -8.43
N ALA A 59 8.25 6.99 -7.77
CA ALA A 59 9.08 8.18 -7.93
C ALA A 59 10.56 7.93 -7.61
N VAL A 60 10.85 7.24 -6.49
CA VAL A 60 12.21 6.85 -6.12
C VAL A 60 12.84 5.99 -7.21
N ARG A 61 12.15 4.95 -7.70
CA ARG A 61 12.69 4.10 -8.77
C ARG A 61 12.75 4.76 -10.14
N ALA A 62 11.86 5.71 -10.43
CA ALA A 62 11.89 6.47 -11.66
C ALA A 62 13.06 7.47 -11.70
N TRP A 63 13.44 8.05 -10.55
CA TRP A 63 14.60 8.94 -10.45
C TRP A 63 15.94 8.22 -10.36
N PHE A 64 16.01 7.12 -9.61
CA PHE A 64 17.29 6.42 -9.37
C PHE A 64 17.47 5.17 -10.23
N GLY A 65 16.41 4.62 -10.80
CA GLY A 65 16.44 3.38 -11.57
C GLY A 65 16.86 3.59 -13.02
N ARG A 66 17.53 2.59 -13.58
CA ARG A 66 17.90 2.51 -15.00
C ARG A 66 16.92 1.69 -15.84
N ASP A 67 15.78 1.30 -15.27
CA ASP A 67 14.84 0.39 -15.90
C ASP A 67 14.06 1.13 -17.02
N PRO A 68 14.24 0.78 -18.30
CA PRO A 68 13.66 1.54 -19.41
C PRO A 68 12.13 1.40 -19.47
N VAL A 69 11.55 0.41 -18.77
CA VAL A 69 10.11 0.12 -18.80
C VAL A 69 9.41 0.72 -17.58
N LEU A 70 9.09 2.03 -17.66
CA LEU A 70 8.41 2.75 -16.57
C LEU A 70 7.08 2.11 -16.11
N PHE A 71 6.36 1.43 -17.01
CA PHE A 71 5.15 0.69 -16.65
C PHE A 71 5.42 -0.51 -15.73
N ARG A 72 6.58 -1.17 -15.87
CA ARG A 72 6.99 -2.27 -14.99
C ARG A 72 7.33 -1.73 -13.61
N VAL A 73 8.10 -0.65 -13.56
CA VAL A 73 8.46 0.05 -12.30
C VAL A 73 7.20 0.44 -11.54
N LEU A 74 6.21 0.99 -12.23
CA LEU A 74 4.92 1.37 -11.64
C LEU A 74 4.17 0.15 -11.09
N ARG A 75 4.07 -0.95 -11.84
CA ARG A 75 3.39 -2.17 -11.39
C ARG A 75 4.02 -2.72 -10.11
N VAL A 76 5.34 -2.83 -10.08
CA VAL A 76 6.09 -3.33 -8.91
C VAL A 76 5.94 -2.37 -7.73
N ALA A 77 6.02 -1.06 -7.97
CA ALA A 77 5.84 -0.06 -6.93
C ALA A 77 4.44 -0.08 -6.32
N THR A 78 3.40 -0.21 -7.15
CA THR A 78 2.03 -0.31 -6.67
C THR A 78 1.82 -1.56 -5.82
N ARG A 79 2.32 -2.72 -6.27
CA ARG A 79 2.22 -3.96 -5.49
C ARG A 79 2.91 -3.81 -4.12
N GLN A 80 4.13 -3.30 -4.10
CA GLN A 80 4.87 -3.08 -2.86
C GLN A 80 4.17 -2.08 -1.94
N GLY A 81 3.66 -0.98 -2.48
CA GLY A 81 2.91 0.01 -1.71
C GLY A 81 1.68 -0.60 -1.04
N VAL A 82 0.92 -1.44 -1.75
CA VAL A 82 -0.23 -2.16 -1.19
C VAL A 82 0.20 -3.14 -0.09
N ILE A 83 1.22 -3.97 -0.33
CA ILE A 83 1.72 -4.95 0.65
C ILE A 83 2.16 -4.25 1.95
N VAL A 84 2.91 -3.15 1.83
CA VAL A 84 3.38 -2.39 3.00
C VAL A 84 2.22 -1.68 3.70
N ALA A 85 1.24 -1.14 2.97
CA ALA A 85 0.06 -0.54 3.57
C ALA A 85 -0.77 -1.56 4.37
N VAL A 86 -1.00 -2.75 3.82
CA VAL A 86 -1.70 -3.84 4.52
C VAL A 86 -0.90 -4.29 5.75
N PHE A 87 0.42 -4.36 5.67
CA PHE A 87 1.26 -4.63 6.83
C PHE A 87 1.11 -3.56 7.92
N MET A 88 1.13 -2.27 7.55
CA MET A 88 0.92 -1.16 8.48
C MET A 88 -0.47 -1.20 9.13
N GLU A 89 -1.52 -1.47 8.37
CA GLU A 89 -2.88 -1.66 8.91
C GLU A 89 -2.98 -2.85 9.85
N ALA A 90 -2.33 -3.96 9.53
CA ALA A 90 -2.29 -5.13 10.40
C ALA A 90 -1.59 -4.82 11.74
N LEU A 91 -0.51 -4.03 11.72
CA LEU A 91 0.14 -3.54 12.94
C LEU A 91 -0.78 -2.63 13.77
N LEU A 92 -1.50 -1.72 13.12
CA LEU A 92 -2.49 -0.87 13.78
C LEU A 92 -3.62 -1.69 14.40
N ALA A 93 -4.10 -2.72 13.70
CA ALA A 93 -5.11 -3.64 14.21
C ALA A 93 -4.59 -4.42 15.45
N LEU A 94 -3.37 -4.94 15.40
CA LEU A 94 -2.72 -5.58 16.55
C LEU A 94 -2.59 -4.61 17.73
N GLN A 95 -2.24 -3.36 17.47
CA GLN A 95 -2.18 -2.32 18.50
C GLN A 95 -3.54 -2.03 19.13
N ALA A 96 -4.60 -1.93 18.32
CA ALA A 96 -5.97 -1.72 18.78
C ALA A 96 -6.47 -2.87 19.66
N MET A 97 -6.03 -4.11 19.38
CA MET A 97 -6.32 -5.30 20.19
C MET A 97 -5.40 -5.45 21.41
N ARG A 98 -4.41 -4.56 21.59
CA ARG A 98 -3.33 -4.66 22.60
C ARG A 98 -2.48 -5.93 22.46
N TRP A 99 -2.41 -6.46 21.24
CA TRP A 99 -1.62 -7.64 20.87
C TRP A 99 -0.30 -7.27 20.16
N LEU A 100 0.00 -5.97 20.05
CA LEU A 100 1.24 -5.52 19.46
C LEU A 100 2.41 -5.87 20.40
N ALA A 101 3.05 -6.99 20.10
CA ALA A 101 4.26 -7.44 20.75
C ALA A 101 5.26 -7.87 19.67
N TRP A 102 6.55 -7.76 19.97
CA TRP A 102 7.61 -8.06 18.99
C TRP A 102 7.52 -9.49 18.43
N TRP A 103 7.05 -10.46 19.23
CA TRP A 103 6.82 -11.84 18.79
C TRP A 103 5.63 -12.01 17.83
N ASN A 104 4.73 -11.03 17.73
CA ASN A 104 3.67 -10.99 16.70
C ASN A 104 4.12 -10.19 15.47
N VAL A 105 4.93 -9.15 15.67
CA VAL A 105 5.45 -8.30 14.59
C VAL A 105 6.46 -9.05 13.72
N VAL A 106 7.38 -9.82 14.31
CA VAL A 106 8.44 -10.52 13.56
C VAL A 106 7.87 -11.57 12.59
N PRO A 107 6.99 -12.50 12.99
CA PRO A 107 6.40 -13.46 12.06
C PRO A 107 5.55 -12.79 10.98
N LEU A 108 4.81 -11.73 11.33
CA LEU A 108 4.00 -10.98 10.39
C LEU A 108 4.88 -10.28 9.32
N GLY A 109 5.95 -9.62 9.76
CA GLY A 109 6.93 -9.02 8.86
C GLY A 109 7.60 -10.06 7.95
N LEU A 110 7.94 -11.23 8.49
CA LEU A 110 8.48 -12.34 7.70
C LEU A 110 7.48 -12.82 6.65
N PHE A 111 6.20 -12.97 7.00
CA PHE A 111 5.14 -13.35 6.07
C PHE A 111 5.05 -12.37 4.89
N PHE A 112 4.96 -11.06 5.14
CA PHE A 112 4.90 -10.07 4.06
C PHE A 112 6.19 -10.00 3.23
N THR A 113 7.35 -10.21 3.86
CA THR A 113 8.64 -10.27 3.15
C THR A 113 8.71 -11.47 2.21
N LEU A 114 8.28 -12.65 2.67
CA LEU A 114 8.21 -13.85 1.83
C LEU A 114 7.21 -13.70 0.70
N LEU A 115 6.05 -13.08 0.98
CA LEU A 115 5.02 -12.80 -0.01
C LEU A 115 5.53 -11.86 -1.11
N GLU A 116 6.26 -10.79 -0.77
CA GLU A 116 6.89 -9.94 -1.78
C GLU A 116 8.02 -10.69 -2.52
N GLY A 117 8.81 -11.51 -1.82
CA GLY A 117 9.83 -12.37 -2.44
C GLY A 117 9.25 -13.35 -3.47
N PHE A 118 8.09 -13.93 -3.19
CA PHE A 118 7.36 -14.79 -4.11
C PHE A 118 6.95 -14.05 -5.39
N PHE A 119 6.39 -12.84 -5.27
CA PHE A 119 6.03 -12.03 -6.43
C PHE A 119 7.24 -11.61 -7.27
N LEU A 120 8.35 -11.25 -6.61
CA LEU A 120 9.60 -10.93 -7.29
C LEU A 120 10.18 -12.15 -8.04
N ALA A 121 10.10 -13.33 -7.44
CA ALA A 121 10.54 -14.56 -8.10
C ALA A 121 9.71 -14.85 -9.36
N GLN A 122 8.39 -14.69 -9.30
CA GLN A 122 7.51 -14.85 -10.47
C GLN A 122 7.79 -13.83 -11.57
N ASP A 123 7.97 -12.55 -11.22
CA ASP A 123 8.30 -11.50 -12.20
C ASP A 123 9.59 -11.85 -12.95
N ASN A 124 10.63 -12.31 -12.24
CA ASN A 124 11.90 -12.72 -12.84
C ASN A 124 11.78 -13.93 -13.78
N VAL A 125 10.92 -14.90 -13.45
CA VAL A 125 10.69 -16.08 -14.30
C VAL A 125 10.02 -15.68 -15.62
N LEU A 126 9.02 -14.79 -15.56
CA LEU A 126 8.32 -14.30 -16.75
C LEU A 126 9.27 -13.53 -17.68
N GLU A 127 10.17 -12.72 -17.11
CA GLU A 127 11.16 -11.98 -17.91
C GLU A 127 12.10 -12.88 -18.70
N ARG A 128 12.52 -14.02 -18.11
CA ARG A 128 13.37 -15.01 -18.79
C ARG A 128 12.68 -15.72 -19.95
N GLN A 129 11.34 -15.79 -19.97
CA GLN A 129 10.59 -16.42 -21.05
C GLN A 129 10.31 -15.49 -22.24
N THR A 130 10.41 -14.16 -22.02
CA THR A 130 10.13 -13.14 -23.04
C THR A 130 11.36 -12.61 -23.78
N ARG A 131 12.57 -13.05 -23.41
CA ARG A 131 13.83 -12.78 -24.12
C ARG A 131 14.23 -14.00 -24.94
#